data_AF-A0A842XQ48-F1
#
_entry.id   AF-A0A842XQ48-F1
#
_cell.length_a   1.000
_cell.length_b   1.000
_cell.length_c   1.000
_cell.angle_alpha   90.00
_cell.angle_beta   90.00
_cell.angle_gamma   90.00
#
_symmetry.space_group_name_H-M   'P 1'
#
loop_
_entity.id
_entity.type
_entity.pdbx_description
1 polymer ?
#
loop_
_entity_poly.entity_id
_entity_poly.type
_entity_poly.pdbx_seq_one_letter_code
_entity_poly.pdbx_strand_id
1 'polypeptide(L)'
;MTETGDERKDLPRIIGAVGVHIPGLVFRLGITYLKLKRNSNRASKQFTSRLEREGVPPELAKSLGEAYGSELSIRKVLSGKGISIVKNIKQW
;
A
#
# COMPACT_ATOMS: atom_id res chain seq x y z
N MET A 1 24.07 20.76 -34.73
CA MET A 1 23.28 19.52 -34.61
C MET A 1 24.14 18.46 -33.93
N THR A 2 24.25 18.49 -32.60
CA THR A 2 25.04 17.53 -31.81
C THR A 2 24.44 17.43 -30.40
N GLU A 3 23.22 16.89 -30.27
CA GLU A 3 22.60 16.68 -28.94
C GLU A 3 22.18 15.23 -28.68
N THR A 4 22.24 14.34 -29.67
CA THR A 4 21.73 12.96 -29.53
C THR A 4 22.71 11.97 -28.88
N GLY A 5 23.94 12.41 -28.57
CA GLY A 5 25.04 11.54 -28.13
C GLY A 5 25.29 11.50 -26.62
N ASP A 6 24.91 12.56 -25.87
CA ASP A 6 25.22 12.69 -24.44
C ASP A 6 24.13 12.06 -23.56
N GLU A 7 22.84 12.26 -23.90
CA GLU A 7 21.69 11.67 -23.20
C GLU A 7 21.77 10.14 -23.05
N ARG A 8 22.32 9.43 -24.05
CA ARG A 8 22.40 7.96 -24.02
C ARG A 8 23.42 7.42 -23.02
N LYS A 9 24.41 8.22 -22.62
CA LYS A 9 25.42 7.83 -21.62
C LYS A 9 24.95 8.05 -20.18
N ASP A 10 23.99 8.94 -19.98
CA ASP A 10 23.40 9.20 -18.65
C ASP A 10 22.37 8.16 -18.25
N LEU A 11 21.65 7.57 -19.21
CA LEU A 11 20.69 6.48 -18.99
C LEU A 11 21.25 5.30 -18.16
N PRO A 12 22.40 4.67 -18.48
CA PRO A 12 22.94 3.59 -17.67
C PRO A 12 23.40 4.03 -16.27
N ARG A 13 23.83 5.29 -16.11
CA ARG A 13 24.22 5.86 -14.81
C ARG A 13 23.01 6.13 -13.92
N ILE A 14 21.92 6.64 -14.51
CA ILE A 14 20.64 6.84 -13.83
C ILE A 14 20.00 5.49 -13.47
N ILE A 15 19.98 4.52 -14.39
CA ILE A 15 19.48 3.16 -14.13
C ILE A 15 20.30 2.47 -13.03
N GLY A 16 21.63 2.64 -13.03
CA GLY A 16 22.49 2.13 -11.96
C GLY A 16 22.21 2.79 -10.60
N ALA A 17 22.08 4.12 -10.56
CA ALA A 17 21.78 4.87 -9.34
C ALA A 17 20.39 4.53 -8.75
N VAL A 18 19.38 4.41 -9.62
CA VAL A 18 18.01 4.03 -9.25
C VAL A 18 17.95 2.54 -8.87
N GLY A 19 18.65 1.68 -9.61
CA GLY A 19 18.75 0.22 -9.38
C GLY A 19 19.28 -0.16 -8.00
N VAL A 20 20.22 0.61 -7.44
CA VAL A 20 20.77 0.38 -6.09
C VAL A 20 19.78 0.76 -4.99
N HIS A 21 18.87 1.71 -5.24
CA HIS A 21 17.93 2.21 -4.24
C HIS A 21 16.56 1.51 -4.28
N ILE A 22 16.19 0.89 -5.40
CA ILE A 22 14.94 0.12 -5.55
C ILE A 22 14.78 -0.98 -4.49
N PRO A 23 15.78 -1.84 -4.18
CA PRO A 23 15.60 -2.93 -3.22
C PRO A 23 15.24 -2.44 -1.81
N GLY A 24 15.90 -1.39 -1.35
CA GLY A 24 15.63 -0.78 -0.05
C GLY A 24 14.24 -0.16 0.04
N LEU A 25 13.78 0.46 -1.05
CA LEU A 25 12.44 1.02 -1.15
C LEU A 25 11.37 -0.08 -1.09
N VAL A 26 11.53 -1.15 -1.88
CA VAL A 26 10.60 -2.29 -1.90
C VAL A 26 10.53 -2.96 -0.53
N PHE A 27 11.67 -3.15 0.14
CA PHE A 27 11.72 -3.74 1.46
C PHE A 27 11.01 -2.86 2.51
N ARG A 28 11.27 -1.55 2.52
CA ARG A 28 10.58 -0.60 3.41
C ARG A 28 9.08 -0.55 3.14
N LEU A 29 8.66 -0.58 1.88
CA LEU A 29 7.26 -0.63 1.48
C LEU A 29 6.60 -1.93 1.98
N GLY A 30 7.28 -3.07 1.84
CA GLY A 30 6.81 -4.36 2.37
C GLY A 30 6.64 -4.35 3.89
N ILE A 31 7.62 -3.85 4.64
CA ILE A 31 7.52 -3.71 6.10
C ILE A 31 6.38 -2.77 6.49
N THR A 32 6.27 -1.62 5.81
CA THR A 32 5.23 -0.62 6.09
C THR A 32 3.85 -1.19 5.82
N TYR A 33 3.69 -1.94 4.73
CA TYR A 33 2.48 -2.68 4.41
C TYR A 33 2.11 -3.70 5.50
N LEU A 34 3.09 -4.50 5.96
CA LEU A 34 2.86 -5.47 7.04
C LEU A 34 2.45 -4.80 8.36
N LYS A 35 3.11 -3.69 8.72
CA LYS A 35 2.75 -2.90 9.91
C LYS A 35 1.33 -2.35 9.81
N LEU A 36 0.97 -1.79 8.65
CA LEU A 36 -0.37 -1.26 8.40
C LEU A 36 -1.42 -2.38 8.48
N LYS A 37 -1.13 -3.56 7.91
CA LYS A 37 -2.03 -4.73 7.94
C LYS A 37 -2.26 -5.20 9.36
N ARG A 38 -1.19 -5.28 10.15
CA ARG A 38 -1.24 -5.68 11.56
C ARG A 38 -2.04 -4.67 12.39
N ASN A 39 -1.85 -3.37 12.16
CA ASN A 39 -2.60 -2.33 12.86
C ASN A 39 -4.09 -2.34 12.48
N SER A 40 -4.43 -2.51 11.20
CA SER A 40 -5.81 -2.64 10.73
C SER A 40 -6.53 -3.83 11.39
N ASN A 41 -5.87 -4.99 11.42
CA ASN A 41 -6.43 -6.19 12.07
C ASN A 41 -6.62 -5.96 13.58
N ARG A 42 -5.70 -5.26 14.24
CA ARG A 42 -5.83 -4.92 15.66
C ARG A 42 -7.00 -3.97 15.91
N ALA A 43 -7.19 -2.97 15.05
CA ALA A 43 -8.30 -2.03 15.13
C ALA A 43 -9.66 -2.71 14.93
N SER A 44 -9.79 -3.58 13.92
CA SER A 44 -11.01 -4.37 13.68
C SER A 44 -11.34 -5.26 14.89
N LYS A 45 -10.35 -5.97 15.46
CA LYS A 45 -10.55 -6.76 16.69
C LYS A 45 -10.97 -5.91 17.89
N GLN A 46 -10.37 -4.73 18.07
CA GLN A 46 -10.77 -3.82 19.15
C GLN A 46 -12.19 -3.29 18.96
N PHE A 47 -12.59 -3.03 17.72
CA PHE A 47 -13.94 -2.61 17.39
C PHE A 47 -14.96 -3.71 17.73
N THR A 48 -14.74 -4.95 17.27
CA THR A 48 -15.59 -6.09 17.63
C THR A 48 -15.68 -6.30 19.14
N SER A 49 -14.55 -6.29 19.84
CA SER A 49 -14.50 -6.47 21.30
C SER A 49 -15.24 -5.35 22.05
N ARG A 50 -15.22 -4.12 21.54
CA ARG A 50 -16.01 -3.02 22.12
C ARG A 50 -17.50 -3.20 21.88
N LEU A 51 -17.91 -3.62 20.69
CA LEU A 51 -19.32 -3.92 20.39
C LEU A 51 -19.87 -5.02 21.29
N GLU A 52 -19.13 -6.12 21.47
CA GLU A 52 -19.50 -7.20 22.38
C GLU A 52 -19.66 -6.70 23.82
N ARG A 53 -18.74 -5.83 24.27
CA ARG A 53 -18.79 -5.23 25.61
C ARG A 53 -19.97 -4.27 25.79
N GLU A 54 -20.42 -3.62 24.72
CA GLU A 54 -21.60 -2.75 24.71
C GLU A 54 -22.92 -3.53 24.55
N GLY A 55 -22.86 -4.87 24.53
CA GLY A 55 -24.05 -5.74 24.51
C GLY A 55 -24.54 -6.08 23.10
N VAL A 56 -23.75 -5.81 22.06
CA VAL A 56 -24.06 -6.25 20.70
C VAL A 56 -23.91 -7.77 20.62
N PRO A 57 -24.90 -8.51 20.07
CA PRO A 57 -24.80 -9.95 19.88
C PRO A 57 -23.52 -10.34 19.14
N PRO A 58 -22.81 -11.41 19.54
CA PRO A 58 -21.49 -11.77 19.00
C PRO A 58 -21.46 -11.90 17.47
N GLU A 59 -22.53 -12.44 16.89
CA GLU A 59 -22.66 -12.63 15.43
C GLU A 59 -22.76 -11.29 14.69
N LEU A 60 -23.47 -10.33 15.26
CA LEU A 60 -23.62 -8.97 14.71
C LEU A 60 -22.34 -8.15 14.93
N ALA A 61 -21.70 -8.27 16.09
CA ALA A 61 -20.43 -7.61 16.37
C ALA A 61 -19.31 -8.10 15.43
N LYS A 62 -19.32 -9.39 15.10
CA LYS A 62 -18.39 -9.99 14.14
C LYS A 62 -18.64 -9.49 12.72
N SER A 63 -19.90 -9.48 12.25
CA SER A 63 -20.21 -8.99 10.89
C SER A 63 -19.88 -7.51 10.71
N LEU A 64 -20.16 -6.68 11.72
CA LEU A 64 -19.79 -5.26 11.73
C LEU A 64 -18.27 -5.06 11.77
N GLY A 65 -17.55 -5.88 12.55
CA GLY A 65 -16.09 -5.84 12.61
C GLY A 65 -15.42 -6.28 11.31
N GLU A 66 -15.98 -7.27 10.63
CA GLU A 66 -15.53 -7.71 9.30
C GLU A 66 -15.80 -6.63 8.25
N ALA A 67 -16.98 -6.00 8.26
CA ALA A 67 -17.32 -4.89 7.37
C ALA A 67 -16.36 -3.70 7.58
N TYR A 68 -16.15 -3.27 8.83
CA TYR A 68 -15.22 -2.21 9.19
C TYR A 68 -13.76 -2.54 8.80
N GLY A 69 -13.34 -3.79 9.05
CA GLY A 69 -12.02 -4.28 8.64
C GLY A 69 -11.83 -4.32 7.12
N SER A 70 -12.89 -4.62 6.37
CA SER A 70 -12.87 -4.61 4.89
C SER A 70 -12.74 -3.19 4.32
N GLU A 71 -13.27 -2.18 5.01
CA GLU A 71 -13.18 -0.78 4.62
C GLU A 71 -11.79 -0.21 4.92
N LEU A 72 -11.21 -0.59 6.06
CA LEU A 72 -9.81 -0.29 6.41
C LEU A 72 -8.79 -1.08 5.57
N SER A 73 -9.24 -2.02 4.74
CA SER A 73 -8.37 -2.81 3.88
C SER A 73 -7.46 -1.90 3.08
N ILE A 74 -6.16 -2.14 3.22
CA ILE A 74 -5.09 -1.37 2.56
C ILE A 74 -5.33 -1.27 1.06
N ARG A 75 -5.90 -2.31 0.44
CA ARG A 75 -6.23 -2.31 -0.99
C ARG A 75 -7.24 -1.22 -1.35
N LYS A 76 -8.24 -1.00 -0.49
CA LYS A 76 -9.28 0.03 -0.63
C LYS A 76 -8.69 1.42 -0.36
N VAL A 77 -7.84 1.54 0.66
CA VAL A 77 -7.11 2.79 0.98
C VAL A 77 -6.16 3.19 -0.15
N LEU A 78 -5.40 2.25 -0.73
CA LEU A 78 -4.50 2.49 -1.85
C LEU A 78 -5.26 2.82 -3.15
N SER A 79 -6.40 2.16 -3.37
CA SER A 79 -7.30 2.45 -4.49
C SER A 79 -7.92 3.85 -4.38
N GLY A 80 -8.41 4.22 -3.18
CA GLY A 80 -9.02 5.52 -2.92
C GLY A 80 -8.02 6.68 -2.88
N LYS A 81 -6.76 6.44 -2.50
CA LYS A 81 -5.68 7.44 -2.54
C LYS A 81 -5.02 7.59 -3.93
N GLY A 82 -5.49 6.88 -4.95
CA GLY A 82 -5.06 7.13 -6.33
C GLY A 82 -3.58 6.82 -6.57
N ILE A 83 -3.04 5.74 -6.00
CA ILE A 83 -1.69 5.27 -6.37
C ILE A 83 -1.76 4.55 -7.73
N SER A 84 -1.94 5.34 -8.79
CA SER A 84 -1.85 4.93 -10.19
C SER A 84 -0.38 4.84 -10.62
N ILE A 85 0.39 3.89 -10.09
CA ILE A 85 1.80 3.70 -10.48
C ILE A 85 1.94 3.06 -11.88
N VAL A 86 0.87 2.45 -12.42
CA VAL A 86 0.99 1.53 -13.57
C VAL A 86 0.31 2.04 -14.87
N LYS A 87 -0.30 3.23 -14.88
CA LYS A 87 -1.05 3.70 -16.07
C LYS A 87 -0.23 4.46 -17.11
N ASN A 88 1.08 4.64 -16.94
CA ASN A 88 1.93 5.47 -17.81
C ASN A 88 3.16 4.71 -18.37
N ILE A 89 2.95 3.51 -18.95
CA ILE A 89 3.99 2.78 -19.72
C ILE A 89 3.42 2.22 -21.04
N LYS A 90 2.35 2.83 -21.58
CA LYS A 90 1.82 2.44 -22.89
C LYS A 90 1.32 3.64 -23.68
N GLN A 91 2.21 4.59 -23.93
CA GLN A 91 2.14 5.52 -25.06
C GLN A 91 3.56 5.95 -25.44
N TRP A 92 4.30 5.05 -26.08
CA TRP A 92 5.34 5.32 -27.08
C TRP A 92 5.43 4.08 -27.97
#